data_AF-A0A7C5VYV7-F1
#
_entry.id   AF-A0A7C5VYV7-F1
#
_cell.length_a   1.000
_cell.length_b   1.000
_cell.length_c   1.000
_cell.angle_alpha   90.00
_cell.angle_beta   90.00
_cell.angle_gamma   90.00
#
_symmetry.space_group_name_H-M   'P 1'
#
loop_
_entity.id
_entity.type
_entity.pdbx_description
1 polymer ?
#
loop_
_entity_poly.entity_id
_entity_poly.type
_entity_poly.pdbx_seq_one_letter_code
_entity_poly.pdbx_strand_id
1 'polypeptide(L)' 'MAGQVGERAPDFRLPSTLGQPLSLSDMLRERIAVLAFFHFAFTSG' A
#
# COMPACT_ATOMS: atom_id res chain seq x y z
N MET A 1 -3.85 15.24 2.61
CA MET A 1 -4.31 15.68 1.28
C MET A 1 -4.40 14.43 0.41
N ALA A 2 -5.44 14.29 -0.41
CA ALA A 2 -5.48 13.22 -1.41
C ALA A 2 -4.40 13.52 -2.47
N GLY A 3 -3.61 12.51 -2.86
CA GLY A 3 -2.58 12.69 -3.90
C GLY A 3 -3.21 12.95 -5.26
N GLN A 4 -2.51 13.69 -6.12
CA GLN A 4 -2.92 13.95 -7.50
C GLN A 4 -2.25 12.99 -8.48
N VAL A 5 -2.84 12.81 -9.66
CA VAL A 5 -2.24 11.99 -10.72
C VAL A 5 -0.92 12.61 -11.15
N GLY A 6 0.12 11.77 -11.28
CA GLY A 6 1.48 12.20 -11.64
C GLY A 6 2.33 12.62 -10.44
N GLU A 7 1.73 12.84 -9.26
CA GLU A 7 2.51 13.06 -8.04
C GLU A 7 3.08 11.75 -7.51
N ARG A 8 4.26 11.84 -6.90
CA ARG A 8 4.86 10.70 -6.20
C ARG A 8 4.01 10.36 -4.98
N ALA A 9 3.54 9.12 -4.90
CA ALA A 9 2.85 8.63 -3.71
C ALA A 9 3.75 8.78 -2.46
N PRO A 10 3.18 9.20 -1.32
CA PRO A 10 3.94 9.35 -0.08
C PRO A 10 4.46 8.00 0.38
N ASP A 11 5.70 7.98 0.88
CA ASP A 11 6.24 6.75 1.45
C ASP A 11 5.54 6.42 2.77
N PHE A 12 5.32 5.14 3.01
CA PHE A 12 4.67 4.62 4.20
C PHE A 12 5.26 3.27 4.57
N ARG A 13 5.12 2.91 5.85
CA ARG A 13 5.48 1.59 6.37
C ARG A 13 4.26 0.97 7.02
N LEU A 14 3.90 -0.23 6.57
CA LEU A 14 2.73 -0.96 7.05
C LEU A 14 3.12 -2.33 7.60
N PRO A 15 2.40 -2.84 8.61
CA PRO A 15 2.51 -4.25 8.98
C PRO A 15 2.05 -5.13 7.82
N SER A 16 2.65 -6.31 7.69
CA SER A 16 2.31 -7.29 6.66
C SER A 16 1.78 -8.56 7.29
N THR A 17 0.84 -9.22 6.60
CA THR A 17 0.41 -10.58 6.95
C THR A 17 1.52 -11.61 6.72
N LEU A 18 2.60 -11.26 6.00
CA LEU A 18 3.79 -12.08 5.80
C LEU A 18 4.83 -11.95 6.94
N GLY A 19 4.49 -11.24 8.02
CA GLY A 19 5.30 -11.14 9.24
C GLY A 19 6.35 -10.02 9.24
N GLN A 20 6.88 -9.62 8.08
CA GLN A 20 7.82 -8.50 7.98
C GLN A 20 7.10 -7.21 7.53
N PRO A 21 7.26 -6.08 8.22
CA PRO A 21 6.71 -4.80 7.78
C PRO A 21 7.21 -4.44 6.37
N LEU A 22 6.32 -3.90 5.53
CA LEU A 22 6.65 -3.47 4.18
C LEU A 22 6.69 -1.94 4.10
N SER A 23 7.60 -1.40 3.28
CA SER A 23 7.57 0.01 2.89
C SER A 23 7.21 0.15 1.41
N LEU A 24 6.58 1.27 1.03
CA LEU A 24 6.29 1.54 -0.38
C LEU A 24 7.59 1.70 -1.17
N SER A 25 8.57 2.42 -0.62
CA SER A 25 9.86 2.64 -1.26
C SER A 25 10.62 1.34 -1.56
N ASP A 26 10.56 0.34 -0.68
CA ASP A 26 11.17 -0.98 -0.94
C ASP A 26 10.45 -1.72 -2.08
N MET A 27 9.12 -1.71 -2.10
CA MET A 27 8.35 -2.35 -3.18
C MET A 27 8.66 -1.74 -4.55
N LEU A 28 8.74 -0.41 -4.61
CA LEU A 28 8.99 0.34 -5.85
C LEU A 28 10.41 0.16 -6.41
N ARG A 29 11.37 -0.37 -5.64
CA ARG A 29 12.70 -0.74 -6.15
C ARG A 29 12.66 -1.93 -7.09
N GLU A 30 11.70 -2.83 -6.89
CA GLU A 30 11.62 -4.10 -7.62
C GLU A 30 10.47 -4.14 -8.63
N ARG A 31 9.36 -3.46 -8.34
CA ARG A 31 8.10 -3.61 -9.10
C ARG A 31 7.16 -2.41 -8.96
N ILE A 32 6.22 -2.31 -9.90
CA ILE A 32 5.08 -1.39 -9.80
C ILE A 32 4.11 -1.91 -8.73
N ALA A 33 3.49 -1.00 -7.95
CA ALA A 33 2.58 -1.34 -6.86
C ALA A 33 1.19 -0.71 -7.07
N VAL A 34 0.14 -1.45 -6.68
CA VAL A 34 -1.24 -0.97 -6.58
C VAL A 34 -1.68 -1.11 -5.13
N LEU A 35 -2.20 -0.03 -4.54
CA LEU A 35 -2.71 0.00 -3.18
C LEU A 35 -4.24 0.08 -3.20
N ALA A 36 -4.90 -0.83 -2.47
CA ALA A 36 -6.35 -0.85 -2.31
C ALA A 36 -6.72 -0.93 -0.83
N PHE A 37 -7.82 -0.28 -0.45
CA PHE A 37 -8.39 -0.31 0.89
C PHE A 37 -9.75 -1.00 0.84
N PHE A 38 -10.07 -1.76 1.87
CA PHE A 38 -11.39 -2.36 2.08
C PHE A 38 -11.82 -2.12 3.53
N HIS A 39 -13.13 -2.05 3.78
CA HIS A 39 -13.64 -1.60 5.08
C HIS A 39 -13.42 -2.64 6.19
N PHE A 40 -13.82 -3.89 5.95
CA PHE A 40 -13.62 -5.01 6.87
C PHE A 40 -13.27 -6.28 6.12
N ALA A 41 -12.43 -7.11 6.72
CA ALA A 41 -12.20 -8.48 6.25
C ALA A 41 -13.43 -9.35 6.54
N PHE A 42 -13.64 -10.40 5.75
CA PHE A 42 -14.72 -11.39 5.96
C PHE A 42 -16.14 -10.81 5.98
N THR A 43 -16.44 -9.91 5.04
CA THR A 43 -17.82 -9.43 4.84
C THR A 43 -18.58 -10.39 3.92
N SER A 44 -19.82 -10.76 4.29
CA SER A 44 -20.77 -11.38 3.37
C SER A 44 -21.41 -10.29 2.52
N GLY A 45 -21.51 -10.51 1.20
CA GLY A 45 -22.20 -9.60 0.28
C GLY A 45 -23.70 -9.57 0.49
#